data_AF-A0AAE2XVF2-F1
#
_entry.id   AF-A0AAE2XVF2-F1
#
_cell.length_a   1.000
_cell.length_b   1.000
_cell.length_c   1.000
_cell.angle_alpha   90.00
_cell.angle_beta   90.00
_cell.angle_gamma   90.00
#
_symmetry.space_group_name_H-M   'P 1'
#
loop_
_entity.id
_entity.type
_entity.pdbx_description
1 polymer ?
#
loop_
_entity_poly.entity_id
_entity_poly.type
_entity_poly.pdbx_seq_one_letter_code
_entity_poly.pdbx_strand_id
1 'polypeptide(L)' 'RLVTVKDVEVINPAFDITPPELISGIITEKGVIRPPYSENIPKFINKS' A
#
# COMPACT_ATOMS: atom_id res chain seq x y z
N ARG A 1 22.76 6.07 -22.56
CA ARG A 1 23.86 5.37 -21.85
C ARG A 1 23.21 4.36 -20.93
N LEU A 2 23.42 3.06 -21.15
CA LEU A 2 22.91 2.02 -20.24
C LEU A 2 23.76 2.05 -18.96
N VAL A 3 23.11 2.01 -17.80
CA VAL A 3 23.77 2.12 -16.47
C VAL A 3 24.10 0.74 -15.89
N THR A 4 23.86 -0.33 -16.65
CA THR A 4 24.02 -1.72 -16.20
C THR A 4 24.83 -2.55 -17.21
N VAL A 5 25.34 -3.71 -16.77
CA VAL A 5 25.99 -4.72 -17.62
C VAL A 5 24.97 -5.31 -18.60
N LYS A 6 25.42 -5.65 -19.81
CA LYS A 6 24.57 -6.32 -20.79
C LYS A 6 24.27 -7.74 -20.32
N ASP A 7 23.03 -8.19 -20.57
CA ASP A 7 22.59 -9.58 -20.46
C ASP A 7 22.70 -10.22 -19.06
N VAL A 8 22.58 -9.41 -18.00
CA VAL A 8 22.49 -9.92 -16.62
C VAL A 8 21.05 -10.25 -16.24
N GLU A 9 20.86 -11.33 -15.48
CA GLU A 9 19.57 -11.65 -14.86
C GLU A 9 19.19 -10.58 -13.84
N VAL A 10 17.92 -10.20 -13.84
CA VAL A 10 17.37 -9.20 -12.91
C VAL A 10 16.07 -9.68 -12.31
N ILE A 11 15.78 -9.20 -11.11
CA ILE A 11 14.44 -9.31 -10.50
C ILE A 11 13.83 -7.92 -10.53
N ASN A 12 12.62 -7.81 -11.10
CA ASN A 12 11.89 -6.55 -11.20
C ASN A 12 10.49 -6.71 -10.59
N PRO A 13 10.36 -6.79 -9.25
CA PRO A 13 9.07 -6.83 -8.61
C PRO A 13 8.44 -5.44 -8.67
N ALA A 14 7.22 -5.34 -9.17
CA ALA A 14 6.55 -4.04 -9.32
C ALA A 14 6.06 -3.46 -8.00
N PHE A 15 5.78 -4.30 -7.00
CA PHE A 15 5.17 -3.91 -5.73
C PHE A 15 5.63 -4.82 -4.58
N ASP A 16 5.43 -4.34 -3.36
CA ASP A 16 5.54 -5.09 -2.11
C ASP A 16 4.32 -4.83 -1.21
N ILE A 17 4.31 -5.46 -0.02
CA ILE A 17 3.24 -5.32 0.98
C ILE A 17 3.81 -4.57 2.17
N THR A 18 3.15 -3.49 2.58
CA THR A 18 3.45 -2.76 3.82
C THR A 18 2.58 -3.26 4.98
N PRO A 19 3.15 -3.72 6.11
CA PRO A 19 2.40 -4.08 7.30
C PRO A 19 1.55 -2.91 7.86
N PRO A 20 0.33 -3.18 8.37
CA PRO A 20 -0.59 -2.12 8.80
C PRO A 20 -0.06 -1.21 9.93
N GLU A 21 0.78 -1.74 10.81
CA GLU A 21 1.42 -1.02 11.91
C GLU A 21 2.38 0.09 11.46
N LEU A 22 2.82 0.06 10.20
CA LEU A 22 3.68 1.10 9.61
C LEU A 22 2.87 2.25 8.98
N ILE A 23 1.54 2.16 8.94
CA ILE A 23 0.67 3.14 8.26
C ILE A 23 -0.08 3.98 9.30
N SER A 24 0.17 5.30 9.33
CA SER A 24 -0.51 6.22 10.26
C SER A 24 -2.00 6.46 9.94
N GLY A 25 -2.39 6.34 8.67
CA GLY A 25 -3.76 6.46 8.21
C GLY A 25 -3.89 6.24 6.70
N ILE A 26 -5.08 5.88 6.25
CA ILE A 26 -5.45 5.73 4.84
C ILE A 26 -6.42 6.85 4.49
N ILE A 27 -6.07 7.71 3.53
CA ILE A 27 -6.92 8.81 3.09
C ILE A 27 -7.84 8.30 1.96
N THR A 28 -9.14 8.52 2.11
CA THR A 28 -10.17 8.19 1.10
C THR A 28 -11.09 9.39 0.87
N GLU A 29 -11.97 9.30 -0.12
CA GLU A 29 -13.00 10.29 -0.41
C GLU A 29 -14.03 10.46 0.73
N LYS A 30 -14.15 9.45 1.59
CA LYS A 30 -15.05 9.45 2.76
C LYS A 30 -14.37 9.92 4.04
N GLY A 31 -13.09 10.32 3.99
CA GLY A 31 -12.29 10.81 5.12
C GLY A 31 -11.02 9.98 5.36
N VAL A 32 -10.45 10.08 6.56
CA VAL A 32 -9.21 9.38 6.93
C VAL A 32 -9.52 8.17 7.81
N ILE A 33 -9.15 6.97 7.36
CA ILE A 33 -9.22 5.72 8.14
C ILE A 33 -7.96 5.59 8.98
N ARG A 34 -8.10 5.36 10.28
CA ARG A 34 -7.00 5.09 11.22
C ARG A 34 -7.09 3.68 11.79
N PRO A 35 -6.01 3.11 12.36
CA PRO A 35 -6.08 1.84 13.08
C PRO A 35 -7.19 1.85 14.17
N PRO A 36 -7.82 0.71 14.49
CA PRO A 36 -7.61 -0.63 13.91
C PRO A 36 -8.29 -0.80 12.54
N TYR A 37 -7.51 -1.16 11.53
CA TYR A 37 -7.99 -1.22 10.14
C TYR A 37 -9.00 -2.35 9.90
N SER A 38 -8.89 -3.47 10.61
CA SER A 38 -9.84 -4.59 10.55
C SER A 38 -11.27 -4.19 10.90
N GLU A 39 -11.44 -3.22 11.80
CA GLU A 39 -12.76 -2.72 12.21
C GLU A 39 -13.17 -1.49 11.41
N ASN A 40 -12.24 -0.58 11.14
CA ASN A 40 -12.56 0.73 10.58
C ASN A 40 -12.73 0.69 9.06
N ILE A 41 -12.04 -0.21 8.34
CA ILE A 41 -12.24 -0.36 6.89
C ILE A 41 -13.69 -0.78 6.59
N PRO A 42 -14.27 -1.85 7.20
CA PRO A 42 -15.67 -2.21 6.96
C PRO A 42 -16.67 -1.08 7.25
N LYS A 43 -16.44 -0.28 8.29
CA LYS A 43 -17.28 0.88 8.62
C LYS A 43 -17.32 1.92 7.50
N PHE A 44 -16.20 2.15 6.80
CA PHE A 44 -16.13 3.10 5.68
C PHE A 44 -16.74 2.55 4.39
N ILE A 45 -16.62 1.23 4.15
CA ILE A 45 -17.24 0.56 3.00
C ILE A 45 -18.77 0.60 3.12
N ASN A 46 -19.31 0.29 4.30
CA ASN A 46 -20.75 0.20 4.55
C ASN A 46 -21.43 1.56 4.83
N LYS A 47 -20.67 2.66 4.78
CA LYS A 47 -21.22 4.00 4.93
C LYS A 47 -21.88 4.42 3.61
N SER A 48 -23.18 4.18 3.53
CA SER A 48 -24.09 4.67 2.48
C SER A 48 -24.62 6.06 2.82
#